data_AF-A0A2K3QDZ8-F1
#
_entry.id   AF-A0A2K3QDZ8-F1
#
_cell.length_a   1.000
_cell.length_b   1.000
_cell.length_c   1.000
_cell.angle_alpha   90.00
_cell.angle_beta   90.00
_cell.angle_gamma   90.00
#
_symmetry.space_group_name_H-M   'P 1'
#
loop_
_entity.id
_entity.type
_entity.pdbx_description
1 polymer ?
#
loop_
_entity_poly.entity_id
_entity_poly.type
_entity_poly.pdbx_seq_one_letter_code
_entity_poly.pdbx_strand_id
1 'polypeptide(L)'
;MGRLHSNGKGISASAIPYSRAAPAWLKTTPEQVVEQIAKLARKGATPSQIGVILRDSHGISQVKLVTGMTSPEVTLCLHDDDRITDMKPGNRILRILKSSGLAPEIPEDLYMLIKKAVAVRKHLERNRKDKDSKFRLILIESRIHRLARYYKTVGVLPPTWKYESTTASTIVA
;
A
#
# COMPACT_ATOMS: atom_id res chain seq x y z
N MET A 1 -2.40 14.60 10.54
CA MET A 1 -3.17 13.37 10.75
C MET A 1 -2.87 12.84 12.15
N GLY A 2 -3.92 12.49 12.89
CA GLY A 2 -3.92 11.75 14.15
C GLY A 2 -5.40 11.58 14.60
N ARG A 3 -5.83 10.54 15.33
CA ARG A 3 -5.04 9.61 16.14
C ARG A 3 -5.78 8.27 16.36
N LEU A 4 -5.11 7.15 16.05
CA LEU A 4 -5.68 5.81 16.27
C LEU A 4 -5.39 5.27 17.67
N HIS A 5 -4.24 5.59 18.26
CA HIS A 5 -3.84 5.20 19.62
C HIS A 5 -2.99 6.33 20.23
N SER A 6 -3.53 7.55 20.23
CA SER A 6 -2.86 8.73 20.80
C SER A 6 -3.90 9.84 21.09
N ASN A 7 -3.60 10.85 21.93
CA ASN A 7 -4.59 11.84 22.43
C ASN A 7 -4.83 13.18 21.67
N GLY A 8 -3.82 13.84 21.13
CA GLY A 8 -3.93 15.07 20.34
C GLY A 8 -4.69 15.02 18.99
N LYS A 9 -4.73 16.16 18.33
CA LYS A 9 -5.82 16.50 17.39
C LYS A 9 -5.31 16.99 16.02
N GLY A 10 -4.09 16.64 15.63
CA GLY A 10 -3.43 17.22 14.46
C GLY A 10 -4.09 16.82 13.13
N ILE A 11 -4.54 17.81 12.37
CA ILE A 11 -5.11 17.66 11.03
C ILE A 11 -4.03 18.02 10.01
N SER A 12 -3.62 17.05 9.21
CA SER A 12 -2.64 17.22 8.13
C SER A 12 -2.87 16.07 7.18
N ALA A 13 -3.26 16.38 5.95
CA ALA A 13 -3.55 15.44 4.88
C ALA A 13 -3.29 16.14 3.54
N SER A 14 -2.99 15.39 2.49
CA SER A 14 -2.89 15.94 1.14
C SER A 14 -4.26 16.41 0.65
N ALA A 15 -4.34 17.62 0.11
CA ALA A 15 -5.50 18.09 -0.63
C ALA A 15 -5.33 17.75 -2.11
N ILE A 16 -6.23 16.93 -2.64
CA ILE A 16 -6.20 16.51 -4.05
C ILE A 16 -6.69 17.69 -4.91
N PRO A 17 -6.09 17.95 -6.09
CA PRO A 17 -6.59 18.96 -7.01
C PRO A 17 -8.06 18.72 -7.39
N TYR A 18 -8.81 19.81 -7.57
CA TYR A 18 -10.23 19.71 -7.97
C TYR A 18 -10.40 19.08 -9.36
N SER A 19 -9.58 19.50 -10.33
CA SER A 19 -9.63 18.97 -11.69
C SER A 19 -9.18 17.51 -11.73
N ARG A 20 -9.97 16.68 -12.42
CA ARG A 20 -9.69 15.25 -12.65
C ARG A 20 -9.13 14.97 -14.06
N ALA A 21 -8.84 16.00 -14.84
CA ALA A 21 -8.18 15.85 -16.12
C ALA A 21 -6.65 15.85 -15.94
N ALA A 22 -5.94 15.09 -16.77
CA ALA A 22 -4.49 15.23 -16.87
C ALA A 22 -4.16 16.65 -17.37
N PRO A 23 -3.17 17.33 -16.77
CA PRO A 23 -2.80 18.67 -17.19
C PRO A 23 -2.19 18.65 -18.61
N ALA A 24 -2.51 19.63 -19.44
CA ALA A 24 -2.14 19.66 -20.87
C ALA A 24 -0.63 19.68 -21.16
N TRP A 25 0.18 20.11 -20.18
CA TRP A 25 1.64 20.12 -20.25
C TRP A 25 2.26 18.74 -20.01
N LEU A 26 1.53 17.79 -19.43
CA LEU A 26 2.01 16.42 -19.23
C LEU A 26 1.92 15.65 -20.54
N LYS A 27 3.06 15.37 -21.16
CA LYS A 27 3.15 14.63 -22.43
C LYS A 27 3.35 13.12 -22.27
N THR A 28 3.44 12.65 -21.02
CA THR A 28 3.67 11.25 -20.70
C THR A 28 2.48 10.39 -21.11
N THR A 29 2.72 9.33 -21.89
CA THR A 29 1.66 8.40 -22.26
C THR A 29 1.33 7.46 -21.10
N PRO A 30 0.10 6.92 -21.02
CA PRO A 30 -0.28 5.96 -19.99
C PRO A 30 0.60 4.69 -19.98
N GLU A 31 1.04 4.25 -21.16
CA GLU A 31 1.93 3.10 -21.34
C GLU A 31 3.30 3.34 -20.70
N GLN A 32 3.90 4.51 -20.93
CA GLN A 32 5.16 4.91 -20.30
C GLN A 32 5.05 4.94 -18.77
N VAL A 33 3.91 5.38 -18.23
CA VAL A 33 3.67 5.38 -16.78
C VAL A 33 3.63 3.94 -16.22
N VAL A 34 2.95 3.02 -16.92
CA VAL A 34 2.91 1.60 -16.51
C VAL A 34 4.30 0.98 -16.53
N GLU A 35 5.09 1.25 -17.57
CA GLU A 35 6.46 0.76 -17.68
C GLU A 35 7.36 1.30 -16.55
N GLN A 36 7.27 2.60 -16.26
CA GLN A 36 8.00 3.23 -15.16
C GLN A 36 7.63 2.61 -13.80
N ILE A 37 6.34 2.37 -13.56
CA ILE A 37 5.85 1.70 -12.34
C ILE A 37 6.45 0.29 -12.23
N ALA A 38 6.39 -0.50 -13.31
CA ALA A 38 6.94 -1.84 -13.32
C ALA A 38 8.46 -1.83 -13.09
N LYS A 39 9.19 -0.88 -13.69
CA LYS A 39 10.63 -0.69 -13.49
C LYS A 39 10.98 -0.37 -12.04
N LEU A 40 10.22 0.51 -11.38
CA LEU A 40 10.42 0.85 -9.97
C LEU A 40 10.04 -0.30 -9.04
N ALA A 41 8.97 -1.04 -9.36
CA ALA A 41 8.57 -2.21 -8.60
C ALA A 41 9.60 -3.34 -8.65
N ARG A 42 10.21 -3.59 -9.82
CA ARG A 42 11.33 -4.54 -9.96
C ARG A 42 12.55 -4.16 -9.13
N LYS A 43 12.73 -2.87 -8.81
CA LYS A 43 13.78 -2.39 -7.89
C LYS A 43 13.41 -2.59 -6.41
N GLY A 44 12.22 -3.14 -6.11
CA GLY A 44 11.73 -3.34 -4.74
C GLY A 44 11.11 -2.09 -4.10
N ALA A 45 10.82 -1.04 -4.87
CA ALA A 45 10.13 0.13 -4.34
C ALA A 45 8.67 -0.22 -4.00
N THR A 46 8.18 0.25 -2.84
CA THR A 46 6.79 -0.01 -2.45
C THR A 46 5.82 0.88 -3.23
N PRO A 47 4.53 0.49 -3.37
CA PRO A 47 3.54 1.30 -4.07
C PRO A 47 3.48 2.75 -3.60
N SER A 48 3.61 2.99 -2.29
CA SER A 48 3.64 4.34 -1.72
C SER A 48 4.90 5.12 -2.14
N GLN A 49 6.08 4.48 -2.14
CA GLN A 49 7.32 5.09 -2.60
C GLN A 49 7.30 5.40 -4.09
N ILE A 50 6.76 4.48 -4.90
CA ILE A 50 6.59 4.66 -6.35
C ILE A 50 5.78 5.93 -6.62
N GLY A 51 4.67 6.14 -5.90
CA GLY A 51 3.85 7.35 -6.04
C GLY A 51 4.61 8.64 -5.75
N VAL A 52 5.51 8.63 -4.75
CA VAL A 52 6.37 9.77 -4.42
C VAL A 52 7.38 10.05 -5.53
N ILE A 53 8.07 9.02 -6.02
CA ILE A 53 9.07 9.15 -7.09
C ILE A 53 8.44 9.64 -8.40
N LEU A 54 7.24 9.15 -8.75
CA LEU A 54 6.54 9.59 -9.95
C LEU A 54 6.11 11.06 -9.84
N ARG A 55 5.68 11.50 -8.66
CA ARG A 55 5.29 12.89 -8.43
C ARG A 55 6.50 13.83 -8.46
N ASP A 56 7.57 13.47 -7.77
CA ASP A 56 8.67 14.39 -7.50
C ASP A 56 9.69 14.42 -8.65
N SER A 57 9.94 13.28 -9.33
CA SER A 57 10.91 13.20 -10.43
C SER A 57 10.28 13.32 -11.82
N HIS A 58 9.06 12.79 -12.01
CA HIS A 58 8.42 12.73 -13.34
C HIS A 58 7.25 13.72 -13.48
N GLY A 59 6.91 14.47 -12.43
CA GLY A 59 5.81 15.45 -12.44
C GLY A 59 4.41 14.84 -12.49
N ILE A 60 4.26 13.53 -12.26
CA ILE A 60 2.97 12.84 -12.31
C ILE A 60 2.31 12.93 -10.93
N SER A 61 1.40 13.90 -10.77
CA SER A 61 0.73 14.16 -9.49
C SER A 61 -0.18 13.01 -9.03
N GLN A 62 -0.93 12.40 -9.96
CA GLN A 62 -1.88 11.34 -9.69
C GLN A 62 -1.91 10.32 -10.84
N VAL A 63 -1.44 9.10 -10.58
CA VAL A 63 -1.45 8.00 -11.57
C VAL A 63 -2.87 7.68 -12.06
N LYS A 64 -3.87 7.83 -11.19
CA LYS A 64 -5.29 7.61 -11.53
C LYS A 64 -5.76 8.55 -12.64
N LEU A 65 -5.28 9.80 -12.68
CA LEU A 65 -5.73 10.79 -13.66
C LEU A 65 -5.11 10.52 -15.04
N VAL A 66 -3.86 10.08 -15.08
CA VAL A 66 -3.13 9.82 -16.34
C VAL A 66 -3.59 8.51 -16.98
N THR A 67 -3.72 7.44 -16.19
CA THR A 67 -4.07 6.11 -16.69
C THR A 67 -5.57 5.88 -16.87
N GLY A 68 -6.40 6.80 -16.37
CA GLY A 68 -7.87 6.73 -16.49
C GLY A 68 -8.43 7.18 -17.84
N MET A 69 -7.58 7.67 -18.76
CA MET A 69 -8.01 8.22 -20.06
C MET A 69 -7.93 7.25 -21.24
N THR A 70 -7.32 6.07 -21.07
CA THR A 70 -7.20 5.10 -22.17
C THR A 70 -8.34 4.07 -22.15
N SER A 71 -9.19 4.25 -23.16
CA SER A 71 -10.17 3.36 -23.82
C SER A 71 -11.51 3.04 -23.12
N PRO A 72 -12.65 3.48 -23.72
CA PRO A 72 -13.98 2.89 -23.50
C PRO A 72 -14.15 1.52 -24.19
N GLU A 73 -13.07 0.82 -24.53
CA GLU A 73 -13.17 -0.51 -25.13
C GLU A 73 -13.20 -1.58 -24.04
N VAL A 74 -14.40 -2.10 -23.88
CA VAL A 74 -14.76 -3.24 -23.05
C VAL A 74 -14.13 -4.49 -23.65
N THR A 75 -12.84 -4.74 -23.41
CA THR A 75 -12.31 -6.09 -23.59
C THR A 75 -12.73 -6.90 -22.36
N LEU A 76 -13.80 -7.67 -22.53
CA LEU A 76 -14.04 -8.89 -21.75
C LEU A 76 -12.83 -9.80 -21.92
N CYS A 77 -11.88 -9.75 -20.99
CA CYS A 77 -11.03 -10.92 -20.74
C CYS A 77 -11.78 -11.75 -19.70
N LEU A 78 -12.55 -12.73 -20.17
CA LEU A 78 -13.02 -13.81 -19.32
C LEU A 78 -11.78 -14.43 -18.66
N HIS A 79 -11.70 -14.31 -17.33
CA HIS A 79 -10.89 -15.21 -16.52
C HIS A 79 -11.87 -15.97 -15.65
N ASP A 80 -11.95 -17.27 -15.91
CA ASP A 80 -12.83 -18.26 -15.27
C ASP A 80 -12.41 -18.57 -13.83
N ASP A 81 -12.37 -17.57 -12.94
CA ASP A 81 -12.29 -17.84 -11.49
C ASP A 81 -12.94 -16.72 -10.65
N ASP A 82 -14.03 -17.10 -10.00
CA ASP A 82 -14.95 -16.31 -9.18
C ASP A 82 -14.27 -15.60 -7.99
N ARG A 83 -14.08 -14.26 -8.09
CA ARG A 83 -14.37 -13.26 -7.04
C ARG A 83 -14.61 -11.89 -7.69
N ILE A 84 -15.71 -11.24 -7.32
CA ILE A 84 -16.15 -9.88 -7.74
C ILE A 84 -14.96 -8.96 -8.06
N THR A 85 -14.71 -8.71 -9.35
CA THR A 85 -13.75 -7.69 -9.82
C THR A 85 -14.37 -6.75 -10.85
N ASP A 86 -15.64 -6.38 -10.68
CA ASP A 86 -16.27 -5.46 -11.62
C ASP A 86 -15.92 -3.97 -11.39
N MET A 87 -15.78 -3.31 -12.54
CA MET A 87 -15.74 -1.87 -12.85
C MET A 87 -14.38 -1.12 -12.78
N LYS A 88 -13.87 -0.75 -13.96
CA LYS A 88 -12.90 0.34 -14.22
C LYS A 88 -13.64 1.69 -14.13
N PRO A 89 -13.12 2.69 -13.39
CA PRO A 89 -12.26 3.69 -14.03
C PRO A 89 -11.07 4.18 -13.16
N GLY A 90 -9.89 4.25 -13.79
CA GLY A 90 -8.65 4.79 -13.24
C GLY A 90 -7.78 3.76 -12.50
N ASN A 91 -6.66 3.37 -13.11
CA ASN A 91 -5.77 2.36 -12.54
C ASN A 91 -4.95 2.98 -11.39
N ARG A 92 -5.24 2.54 -10.16
CA ARG A 92 -4.38 2.80 -9.00
C ARG A 92 -3.08 2.00 -9.13
N ILE A 93 -1.98 2.50 -8.55
CA ILE A 93 -0.66 1.86 -8.61
C ILE A 93 -0.74 0.36 -8.26
N LEU A 94 -1.45 0.01 -7.18
CA LEU A 94 -1.62 -1.38 -6.74
C LEU A 94 -2.34 -2.24 -7.78
N ARG A 95 -3.30 -1.69 -8.55
CA ARG A 95 -4.01 -2.41 -9.61
C ARG A 95 -3.08 -2.70 -10.79
N ILE A 96 -2.24 -1.73 -11.15
CA ILE A 96 -1.21 -1.89 -12.21
C ILE A 96 -0.24 -3.01 -11.82
N LEU A 97 0.24 -3.00 -10.58
CA LEU A 97 1.17 -4.02 -10.08
C LEU A 97 0.54 -5.43 -10.07
N LYS A 98 -0.75 -5.55 -9.73
CA LYS A 98 -1.48 -6.83 -9.80
C LYS A 98 -1.57 -7.35 -11.22
N SER A 99 -1.94 -6.49 -12.17
CA SER A 99 -2.00 -6.86 -13.59
C SER A 99 -0.65 -7.28 -14.17
N SER A 100 0.45 -6.74 -13.65
CA SER A 100 1.81 -7.13 -14.04
C SER A 100 2.40 -8.29 -13.24
N GLY A 101 1.66 -8.87 -12.28
CA GLY A 101 2.18 -9.94 -11.40
C GLY A 101 3.28 -9.51 -10.43
N LEU A 102 3.48 -8.20 -10.22
CA LEU A 102 4.52 -7.62 -9.35
C LEU A 102 3.95 -7.12 -8.01
N ALA A 103 2.71 -7.50 -7.68
CA ALA A 103 2.08 -7.07 -6.44
C ALA A 103 2.65 -7.84 -5.23
N PRO A 104 2.87 -7.16 -4.09
CA PRO A 104 3.26 -7.85 -2.87
C PRO A 104 2.10 -8.74 -2.38
N GLU A 105 2.43 -9.94 -1.90
CA GLU A 105 1.44 -10.88 -1.34
C GLU A 105 0.78 -10.32 -0.07
N ILE A 106 1.55 -9.56 0.72
CA ILE A 106 1.08 -8.92 1.94
C ILE A 106 0.86 -7.43 1.68
N PRO A 107 -0.27 -6.85 2.10
CA PRO A 107 -0.51 -5.41 2.03
C PRO A 107 0.61 -4.59 2.69
N GLU A 108 1.03 -3.51 2.01
CA GLU A 108 2.16 -2.66 2.41
C GLU A 108 2.01 -2.13 3.84
N ASP A 109 0.82 -1.69 4.20
CA ASP A 109 0.46 -1.17 5.51
C ASP A 109 0.60 -2.22 6.63
N LEU A 110 0.25 -3.48 6.35
CA LEU A 110 0.47 -4.57 7.31
C LEU A 110 1.97 -4.88 7.43
N TYR A 111 2.68 -4.97 6.31
CA TYR A 111 4.13 -5.20 6.27
C TYR A 111 4.90 -4.13 7.07
N MET A 112 4.58 -2.84 6.90
CA MET A 112 5.28 -1.74 7.59
C MET A 112 5.03 -1.73 9.10
N LEU A 113 3.85 -2.15 9.56
CA LEU A 113 3.58 -2.29 10.99
C LEU A 113 4.33 -3.48 11.59
N ILE A 114 4.38 -4.61 10.90
CA ILE A 114 5.14 -5.79 11.33
C ILE A 114 6.64 -5.46 11.39
N LYS A 115 7.19 -4.80 10.36
CA LYS A 115 8.58 -4.34 10.33
C LYS A 115 8.93 -3.46 11.53
N LYS A 116 8.02 -2.54 11.89
CA LYS A 116 8.19 -1.70 13.09
C LYS A 116 8.11 -2.50 14.38
N ALA A 117 7.18 -3.46 14.49
CA ALA A 117 7.04 -4.31 15.67
C ALA A 117 8.30 -5.17 15.90
N VAL A 118 8.86 -5.77 14.85
CA VAL A 118 10.11 -6.55 14.90
C VAL A 118 11.27 -5.69 15.39
N ALA A 119 11.41 -4.46 14.88
CA ALA A 119 12.45 -3.53 15.33
C ALA A 119 12.31 -3.17 16.82
N VAL A 120 11.10 -2.88 17.29
CA VAL A 120 10.83 -2.58 18.71
C VAL A 120 11.11 -3.79 19.59
N ARG A 121 10.78 -5.00 19.13
CA ARG A 121 11.06 -6.25 19.85
C ARG A 121 12.57 -6.50 20.00
N LYS A 122 13.33 -6.36 18.92
CA LYS A 122 14.80 -6.43 18.94
C LYS A 122 15.42 -5.40 19.88
N HIS A 123 14.84 -4.20 19.96
CA HIS A 123 15.27 -3.19 20.93
C HIS A 123 15.01 -3.62 22.39
N LEU A 124 13.83 -4.18 22.67
CA LEU A 124 13.42 -4.62 24.00
C LEU A 124 14.17 -5.85 24.51
N GLU A 125 14.74 -6.67 23.64
CA GLU A 125 15.61 -7.79 24.02
C GLU A 125 16.82 -7.32 24.84
N ARG A 126 17.44 -6.21 24.43
CA ARG A 126 18.55 -5.56 25.15
C ARG A 126 18.05 -4.65 26.26
N ASN A 127 16.93 -3.95 26.04
CA ASN A 127 16.38 -2.94 26.94
C ASN A 127 15.11 -3.41 27.66
N ARG A 128 15.24 -4.46 28.47
CA ARG A 128 14.09 -5.11 29.13
C ARG A 128 13.33 -4.22 30.12
N LYS A 129 13.97 -3.18 30.65
CA LYS A 129 13.38 -2.26 31.64
C LYS A 129 12.59 -1.11 31.01
N ASP A 130 12.67 -0.91 29.71
CA ASP A 130 11.93 0.16 29.03
C ASP A 130 10.42 -0.15 29.02
N LYS A 131 9.66 0.63 29.79
CA LYS A 131 8.20 0.51 29.90
C LYS A 131 7.47 1.20 28.74
N ASP A 132 8.04 2.26 28.19
CA ASP A 132 7.43 3.07 27.16
C ASP A 132 7.45 2.33 25.81
N SER A 133 8.57 1.70 25.47
CA SER A 133 8.67 0.85 24.27
C SER A 133 7.75 -0.38 24.36
N LYS A 134 7.56 -0.98 25.54
CA LYS A 134 6.59 -2.06 25.76
C LYS A 134 5.15 -1.59 25.50
N PHE A 135 4.79 -0.42 26.03
CA PHE A 135 3.49 0.18 25.79
C PHE A 135 3.28 0.45 24.29
N ARG A 136 4.27 1.02 23.60
CA ARG A 136 4.19 1.25 22.15
C ARG A 136 4.10 -0.04 21.35
N LEU A 137 4.78 -1.11 21.76
CA LEU A 137 4.66 -2.43 21.12
C LEU A 137 3.22 -2.93 21.18
N ILE A 138 2.57 -2.87 22.35
CA ILE A 138 1.15 -3.25 22.52
C ILE A 138 0.26 -2.45 21.55
N LEU A 139 0.50 -1.14 21.41
CA LEU A 139 -0.26 -0.29 20.51
C LEU A 139 -0.02 -0.61 19.03
N ILE A 140 1.14 -1.14 18.65
CA ILE A 140 1.45 -1.56 17.28
C ILE A 140 0.79 -2.92 17.00
N GLU A 141 0.95 -3.89 17.91
CA GLU A 141 0.34 -5.23 17.77
C GLU A 141 -1.19 -5.15 17.71
N SER A 142 -1.80 -4.28 18.50
CA SER A 142 -3.24 -4.01 18.43
C SER A 142 -3.68 -3.45 17.07
N ARG A 143 -2.85 -2.64 16.39
CA ARG A 143 -3.13 -2.17 15.03
C ARG A 143 -3.02 -3.28 13.99
N ILE A 144 -2.01 -4.13 14.12
CA ILE A 144 -1.80 -5.30 13.26
C ILE A 144 -3.02 -6.22 13.32
N HIS A 145 -3.50 -6.57 14.52
CA HIS A 145 -4.69 -7.42 14.67
C HIS A 145 -5.96 -6.81 14.09
N ARG A 146 -6.16 -5.49 14.23
CA ARG A 146 -7.30 -4.78 13.63
C ARG A 146 -7.26 -4.82 12.11
N LEU A 147 -6.09 -4.55 11.50
CA LEU A 147 -5.93 -4.61 10.05
C LEU A 147 -6.03 -6.03 9.51
N ALA A 148 -5.41 -7.01 10.19
CA ALA A 148 -5.50 -8.41 9.81
C ALA A 148 -6.95 -8.91 9.79
N ARG A 149 -7.77 -8.50 10.78
CA ARG A 149 -9.22 -8.81 10.78
C ARG A 149 -9.92 -8.23 9.55
N TYR A 150 -9.68 -6.96 9.25
CA TYR A 150 -10.24 -6.30 8.07
C TYR A 150 -9.86 -7.03 6.77
N TYR A 151 -8.58 -7.33 6.56
CA TYR A 151 -8.13 -7.99 5.34
C TYR A 151 -8.61 -9.43 5.18
N LYS A 152 -8.87 -10.13 6.30
CA LYS A 152 -9.56 -11.43 6.28
C LYS A 152 -11.02 -11.30 5.84
N THR A 153 -11.74 -10.29 6.32
CA THR A 153 -13.12 -10.02 5.90
C THR A 153 -13.20 -9.62 4.43
N VAL A 154 -12.25 -8.82 3.93
CA VAL A 154 -12.20 -8.39 2.52
C VAL A 154 -11.70 -9.52 1.59
N GLY A 155 -11.16 -10.62 2.13
CA GLY A 155 -10.66 -11.75 1.35
C GLY A 155 -9.31 -11.51 0.66
N VAL A 156 -8.55 -10.50 1.11
CA VAL A 156 -7.17 -10.24 0.64
C VAL A 156 -6.18 -11.19 1.32
N LEU A 157 -6.43 -11.55 2.58
CA LEU A 157 -5.63 -12.53 3.31
C LEU A 157 -6.43 -13.82 3.52
N PRO A 158 -5.76 -14.99 3.55
CA PRO A 158 -6.44 -16.24 3.86
C PRO A 158 -7.01 -16.20 5.29
N PRO A 159 -8.17 -16.84 5.56
CA PRO A 159 -8.79 -16.84 6.89
C PRO A 159 -7.89 -17.42 8.00
N THR A 160 -7.03 -18.35 7.62
CA THR A 160 -6.04 -19.01 8.49
C THR A 160 -4.87 -18.11 8.88
N TRP A 161 -4.73 -16.93 8.24
CA TRP A 161 -3.63 -16.03 8.52
C TRP A 161 -3.69 -15.48 9.96
N LYS A 162 -2.56 -15.59 10.66
CA LYS A 162 -2.38 -15.16 12.04
C LYS A 162 -1.03 -14.48 12.20
N TYR A 163 -1.03 -13.39 12.96
CA TYR A 163 0.19 -12.71 13.36
C TYR A 163 0.79 -13.41 14.59
N GLU A 164 2.02 -13.89 14.45
CA GLU A 164 2.80 -14.44 15.56
C GLU A 164 4.14 -13.73 15.65
N SER A 165 4.53 -13.35 16.86
CA SER A 165 5.71 -12.51 17.06
C SER A 165 7.04 -13.21 16.77
N THR A 166 7.06 -14.54 16.81
CA THR A 166 8.20 -15.40 16.51
C THR A 166 8.44 -15.52 15.00
N THR A 167 7.38 -15.60 14.21
CA THR A 167 7.42 -15.70 12.75
C THR A 167 7.45 -14.33 12.06
N ALA A 168 7.17 -13.25 12.80
CA ALA A 168 7.17 -11.89 12.25
C ALA A 168 8.50 -11.48 11.59
N SER A 169 9.64 -12.03 12.01
CA SER A 169 10.94 -11.73 11.41
C SER A 169 11.11 -12.33 10.01
N THR A 170 10.54 -13.51 9.75
CA THR A 170 10.63 -14.17 8.43
C THR A 170 9.75 -13.51 7.38
N ILE A 171 8.69 -12.83 7.82
CA ILE A 171 7.78 -12.06 6.94
C ILE A 171 8.44 -10.75 6.43
N VAL A 172 9.43 -10.23 7.17
CA VAL A 172 10.06 -8.93 6.90
C VAL A 172 11.44 -9.07 6.26
N ALA A 173 12.09 -10.22 6.44
CA ALA A 173 13.37 -10.57 5.84
C ALA A 173 13.26 -10.72 4.33
#